data_AF-A0A829M805-F1
#
_entry.id   AF-A0A829M805-F1
#
_cell.length_a   1.000
_cell.length_b   1.000
_cell.length_c   1.000
_cell.angle_alpha   90.00
_cell.angle_beta   90.00
_cell.angle_gamma   90.00
#
_symmetry.space_group_name_H-M   'P 1'
#
loop_
_entity.id
_entity.type
_entity.pdbx_description
1 polymer ?
#
loop_
_entity_poly.entity_id
_entity_poly.type
_entity_poly.pdbx_seq_one_letter_code
_entity_poly.pdbx_strand_id
1 'polypeptide(L)'
;MVVAGCFLILSVVVVVLIIRGYYLAMNDQLPSNLTFGFRSPSTLSSESAWYASQRTGFSWLLFGVCPVLVIGSILTLVSIGFRKSFIELVGISTASWLLVVGIGVIAHIQAENAAEKASSASAQPLTAK
;
A
#
# COMPACT_ATOMS: atom_id res chain seq x y z
N MET A 1 23.48 14.25 0.65
CA MET A 1 22.72 14.21 1.93
C MET A 1 21.23 14.46 1.73
N VAL A 2 20.82 15.50 0.97
CA VAL A 2 19.39 15.81 0.74
C VAL A 2 18.58 14.62 0.22
N VAL A 3 19.04 13.92 -0.83
CA VAL A 3 18.33 12.75 -1.41
C VAL A 3 18.03 11.67 -0.37
N ALA A 4 19.04 11.27 0.41
CA ALA A 4 18.88 10.25 1.44
C ALA A 4 17.93 10.71 2.56
N GLY A 5 18.03 11.98 2.98
CA GLY A 5 17.10 12.56 3.95
C GLY A 5 15.66 12.55 3.45
N CYS A 6 15.41 12.97 2.21
CA CYS A 6 14.09 12.94 1.59
C CYS A 6 13.55 11.51 1.49
N PHE A 7 14.38 10.56 1.06
CA PHE A 7 14.00 9.15 0.98
C PHE A 7 13.55 8.60 2.33
N LEU A 8 14.32 8.84 3.40
CA LEU A 8 13.99 8.35 4.75
C LEU A 8 12.70 8.98 5.28
N ILE A 9 12.53 10.30 5.13
CA ILE A 9 11.32 11.01 5.59
C ILE A 9 10.08 10.49 4.85
N LEU A 10 10.14 10.41 3.52
CA LEU A 10 9.02 9.91 2.71
C LEU A 10 8.71 8.44 3.01
N SER A 11 9.74 7.62 3.26
CA SER A 11 9.55 6.22 3.66
C SER A 11 8.75 6.11 4.94
N VAL A 12 9.09 6.91 5.97
CA VAL A 12 8.35 6.96 7.23
C VAL A 12 6.90 7.39 7.01
N VAL A 13 6.68 8.46 6.23
CA VAL A 13 5.32 8.96 5.93
C VAL A 13 4.48 7.87 5.25
N VAL A 14 5.02 7.21 4.24
CA VAL A 14 4.30 6.14 3.51
C VAL A 14 4.01 4.95 4.42
N VAL A 15 4.98 4.50 5.22
CA VAL A 15 4.78 3.39 6.17
C VAL A 15 3.69 3.73 7.19
N VAL A 16 3.69 4.93 7.75
CA VAL A 16 2.66 5.37 8.72
C VAL A 16 1.27 5.39 8.07
N LEU A 17 1.14 5.90 6.84
CA LEU A 17 -0.13 5.90 6.12
C LEU A 17 -0.63 4.49 5.83
N ILE A 18 0.27 3.57 5.46
CA ILE A 18 -0.08 2.16 5.22
C ILE A 18 -0.53 1.48 6.51
N ILE A 19 0.21 1.62 7.61
CA ILE A 19 -0.15 1.03 8.90
C ILE A 19 -1.50 1.56 9.38
N ARG A 20 -1.72 2.88 9.30
CA ARG A 20 -2.99 3.50 9.67
C ARG A 20 -4.13 3.00 8.79
N GLY A 21 -3.91 2.94 7.47
CA GLY A 21 -4.90 2.45 6.53
C GLY A 21 -5.25 0.98 6.75
N TYR A 22 -4.24 0.13 7.02
CA TYR A 22 -4.43 -1.27 7.37
C TYR A 22 -5.25 -1.43 8.66
N TYR A 23 -4.90 -0.69 9.71
CA TYR A 23 -5.64 -0.72 10.97
C TYR A 23 -7.12 -0.35 10.76
N LEU A 24 -7.41 0.74 10.05
CA LEU A 24 -8.78 1.15 9.77
C LEU A 24 -9.52 0.15 8.87
N ALA A 25 -8.83 -0.44 7.89
CA ALA A 25 -9.41 -1.40 6.97
C ALA A 25 -9.77 -2.73 7.64
N MET A 26 -8.91 -3.26 8.54
CA MET A 26 -9.19 -4.52 9.25
C MET A 26 -10.36 -4.41 10.23
N ASN A 27 -10.64 -3.20 10.73
CA ASN A 27 -11.74 -2.95 11.66
C ASN A 27 -13.00 -2.41 10.99
N ASP A 28 -13.05 -2.35 9.65
CA ASP A 28 -14.14 -1.74 8.88
C ASP A 28 -14.47 -0.30 9.33
N GLN A 29 -13.44 0.45 9.75
CA GLN A 29 -13.53 1.83 10.25
C GLN A 29 -13.11 2.87 9.22
N LEU A 30 -12.78 2.45 8.00
CA LEU A 30 -12.48 3.36 6.91
C LEU A 30 -13.75 3.59 6.07
N PRO A 31 -14.52 4.68 6.28
CA PRO A 31 -15.70 4.94 5.48
C PRO A 31 -15.34 5.22 4.02
N SER A 32 -16.26 4.90 3.11
CA SER A 32 -16.12 5.21 1.69
C SER A 32 -15.91 6.71 1.49
N ASN A 33 -14.90 7.04 0.69
CA ASN A 33 -14.49 8.41 0.47
C ASN A 33 -13.69 8.53 -0.85
N LEU A 34 -13.44 9.77 -1.28
CA LEU A 34 -12.75 10.07 -2.54
C LEU A 34 -11.25 10.40 -2.38
N THR A 35 -10.70 10.39 -1.16
CA THR A 35 -9.36 10.95 -0.85
C THR A 35 -8.35 9.95 -0.30
N PHE A 36 -8.77 8.96 0.50
CA PHE A 36 -7.92 7.93 1.12
C PHE A 36 -8.44 6.48 0.88
N GLY A 37 -7.53 5.53 0.61
CA GLY A 37 -7.84 4.13 0.29
C GLY A 37 -7.83 3.77 -1.20
N PHE A 38 -8.10 2.51 -1.52
CA PHE A 38 -8.23 1.98 -2.89
C PHE A 38 -9.54 2.43 -3.51
N ARG A 39 -9.48 3.01 -4.71
CA ARG A 39 -10.65 3.58 -5.39
C ARG A 39 -10.65 3.17 -6.85
N SER A 40 -11.67 2.41 -7.22
CA SER A 40 -12.08 2.12 -8.58
C SER A 40 -13.61 2.02 -8.61
N PRO A 41 -14.24 2.02 -9.80
CA PRO A 41 -15.69 1.88 -9.93
C PRO A 41 -16.25 0.66 -9.19
N SER A 42 -15.52 -0.47 -9.18
CA SER A 42 -15.93 -1.68 -8.46
C SER A 42 -15.89 -1.50 -6.95
N THR A 43 -14.85 -0.85 -6.40
CA THR A 43 -14.72 -0.59 -4.94
C THR A 43 -15.79 0.37 -4.40
N LEU A 44 -16.29 1.29 -5.23
CA LEU A 44 -17.29 2.29 -4.86
C LEU A 44 -18.72 1.84 -5.14
N SER A 45 -18.91 0.63 -5.65
CA SER A 45 -20.23 0.10 -6.03
C SER A 45 -21.12 -0.25 -4.83
N SER A 46 -20.52 -0.65 -3.70
CA SER A 46 -21.22 -1.05 -2.47
C SER A 46 -20.29 -0.97 -1.26
N GLU A 47 -20.85 -0.92 -0.06
CA GLU A 47 -20.04 -0.92 1.18
C GLU A 47 -19.28 -2.23 1.37
N SER A 48 -19.88 -3.37 1.01
CA SER A 48 -19.21 -4.67 1.09
C SER A 48 -17.99 -4.74 0.15
N ALA A 49 -18.12 -4.21 -1.07
CA ALA A 49 -17.02 -4.10 -2.02
C ALA A 49 -15.92 -3.16 -1.52
N TRP A 50 -16.29 -2.03 -0.93
CA TRP A 50 -15.36 -1.09 -0.34
C TRP A 50 -14.50 -1.76 0.74
N TYR A 51 -15.11 -2.34 1.78
CA TYR A 51 -14.36 -2.93 2.88
C TYR A 51 -13.54 -4.16 2.46
N ALA A 52 -14.07 -5.00 1.56
CA ALA A 52 -13.31 -6.12 0.98
C ALA A 52 -12.05 -5.63 0.24
N SER A 53 -12.20 -4.55 -0.54
CA SER A 53 -11.10 -3.92 -1.26
C SER A 53 -10.04 -3.36 -0.33
N GLN A 54 -10.44 -2.55 0.66
CA GLN A 54 -9.49 -1.93 1.60
C GLN A 54 -8.73 -2.98 2.40
N ARG A 55 -9.41 -4.02 2.89
CA ARG A 55 -8.77 -5.11 3.63
C ARG A 55 -7.68 -5.80 2.80
N THR A 56 -8.00 -6.14 1.57
CA THR A 56 -7.08 -6.84 0.67
C THR A 56 -5.93 -5.91 0.27
N GLY A 57 -6.24 -4.73 -0.25
CA GLY A 57 -5.25 -3.79 -0.76
C GLY A 57 -4.27 -3.32 0.32
N PHE A 58 -4.74 -2.94 1.51
CA PHE A 58 -3.85 -2.51 2.58
C PHE A 58 -3.02 -3.67 3.15
N SER A 59 -3.52 -4.91 3.11
CA SER A 59 -2.70 -6.09 3.45
C SER A 59 -1.53 -6.25 2.48
N TRP A 60 -1.79 -6.12 1.18
CA TRP A 60 -0.72 -6.15 0.16
C TRP A 60 0.29 -5.01 0.33
N LEU A 61 -0.18 -3.80 0.63
CA LEU A 61 0.73 -2.68 0.91
C LEU A 61 1.54 -2.92 2.20
N LEU A 62 0.91 -3.38 3.28
CA LEU A 62 1.61 -3.60 4.55
C LEU A 62 2.72 -4.65 4.41
N PHE A 63 2.41 -5.79 3.81
CA PHE A 63 3.36 -6.90 3.71
C PHE A 63 4.28 -6.82 2.48
N GLY A 64 3.94 -6.01 1.48
CA GLY A 64 4.77 -5.79 0.30
C GLY A 64 5.63 -4.53 0.40
N VAL A 65 5.02 -3.36 0.65
CA VAL A 65 5.71 -2.06 0.61
C VAL A 65 6.55 -1.79 1.86
N CYS A 66 6.02 -2.07 3.06
CA CYS A 66 6.74 -1.73 4.29
C CYS A 66 8.10 -2.44 4.41
N PRO A 67 8.24 -3.75 4.14
CA PRO A 67 9.55 -4.40 4.17
C PRO A 67 10.55 -3.79 3.18
N VAL A 68 10.11 -3.45 1.96
CA VAL A 68 10.96 -2.79 0.96
C VAL A 68 11.49 -1.45 1.47
N LEU A 69 10.62 -0.62 2.04
CA LEU A 69 11.01 0.69 2.58
C LEU A 69 11.91 0.57 3.82
N VAL A 70 11.67 -0.41 4.70
CA VAL A 70 12.53 -0.68 5.87
C VAL A 70 13.92 -1.13 5.41
N ILE A 71 14.00 -2.10 4.50
CA ILE A 71 15.28 -2.59 3.96
C ILE A 71 16.01 -1.47 3.22
N GLY A 72 15.33 -0.71 2.36
CA GLY A 72 15.90 0.42 1.65
C GLY A 72 16.43 1.51 2.60
N SER A 73 15.72 1.77 3.70
CA SER A 73 16.15 2.72 4.75
C SER A 73 17.41 2.24 5.46
N ILE A 74 17.47 0.96 5.84
CA ILE A 74 18.66 0.37 6.46
C ILE A 74 19.86 0.45 5.51
N LEU A 75 19.69 0.05 4.24
CA LEU A 75 20.75 0.12 3.23
C LEU A 75 21.25 1.54 3.00
N THR A 76 20.35 2.52 3.02
CA THR A 76 20.69 3.94 2.90
C THR A 76 21.52 4.42 4.10
N LEU A 77 21.10 4.10 5.32
CA LEU A 77 21.82 4.45 6.55
C LEU A 77 23.21 3.81 6.61
N VAL A 78 23.30 2.53 6.26
CA VAL A 78 24.58 1.81 6.15
C VAL A 78 25.49 2.47 5.12
N SER A 79 24.97 2.79 3.94
CA SER A 79 25.72 3.48 2.88
C SER A 79 26.24 4.85 3.31
N ILE A 80 25.48 5.60 4.09
CA ILE A 80 25.94 6.86 4.70
C ILE A 80 27.08 6.60 5.68
N GLY A 81 26.94 5.61 6.56
CA GLY A 81 27.97 5.25 7.54
C GLY A 81 29.31 4.86 6.89
N PHE A 82 29.26 4.14 5.78
CA PHE A 82 30.44 3.77 4.98
C PHE A 82 30.88 4.83 3.96
N ARG A 83 30.30 6.04 3.99
CA ARG A 83 30.62 7.16 3.07
C ARG A 83 30.59 6.77 1.59
N LYS A 84 29.60 5.94 1.23
CA LYS A 84 29.38 5.49 -0.14
C LYS A 84 29.08 6.64 -1.10
N SER A 85 29.26 6.38 -2.39
CA SER A 85 29.12 7.40 -3.43
C SER A 85 27.68 7.91 -3.54
N PHE A 86 27.52 9.13 -4.05
CA PHE A 86 26.20 9.71 -4.30
C PHE A 86 25.34 8.85 -5.24
N ILE A 87 25.97 8.21 -6.25
CA ILE A 87 25.29 7.34 -7.22
C ILE A 87 24.69 6.12 -6.52
N GLU A 88 25.41 5.51 -5.57
CA GLU A 88 24.89 4.37 -4.80
C GLU A 88 23.66 4.77 -3.98
N LEU A 89 23.68 5.93 -3.31
CA LEU A 89 22.53 6.42 -2.53
C LEU A 89 21.30 6.70 -3.41
N VAL A 90 21.50 7.32 -4.58
CA VAL A 90 20.44 7.56 -5.56
C VAL A 90 19.89 6.24 -6.11
N GLY A 91 20.78 5.27 -6.37
CA GLY A 91 20.41 3.94 -6.85
C GLY A 91 19.52 3.19 -5.87
N ILE A 92 19.89 3.13 -4.60
CA ILE A 92 19.10 2.48 -3.54
C ILE A 92 17.72 3.13 -3.41
N SER A 93 17.68 4.46 -3.34
CA SER A 93 16.42 5.22 -3.22
C SER A 93 15.51 4.98 -4.42
N THR A 94 16.04 5.09 -5.63
CA THR A 94 15.27 4.92 -6.88
C THR A 94 14.75 3.48 -7.01
N ALA A 95 15.60 2.48 -6.77
CA ALA A 95 15.21 1.08 -6.84
C ALA A 95 14.10 0.75 -5.83
N SER A 96 14.20 1.28 -4.61
CA SER A 96 13.17 1.11 -3.58
C SER A 96 11.82 1.67 -4.04
N TRP A 97 11.78 2.89 -4.58
CA TRP A 97 10.54 3.50 -5.06
C TRP A 97 9.93 2.77 -6.27
N LEU A 98 10.75 2.26 -7.19
CA LEU A 98 10.27 1.45 -8.30
C LEU A 98 9.57 0.18 -7.82
N LEU A 99 10.14 -0.49 -6.82
CA LEU A 99 9.51 -1.66 -6.19
C LEU A 99 8.20 -1.27 -5.49
N VAL A 100 8.17 -0.14 -4.78
CA VAL A 100 6.93 0.37 -4.15
C VAL A 100 5.83 0.62 -5.18
N VAL A 101 6.15 1.22 -6.33
CA VAL A 101 5.18 1.45 -7.40
C VAL A 101 4.67 0.11 -7.94
N GLY A 102 5.55 -0.84 -8.24
CA GLY A 102 5.17 -2.17 -8.73
C GLY A 102 4.24 -2.91 -7.77
N ILE A 103 4.57 -2.92 -6.48
CA ILE A 103 3.74 -3.53 -5.43
C ILE A 103 2.42 -2.77 -5.28
N GLY A 104 2.43 -1.43 -5.39
CA GLY A 104 1.22 -0.61 -5.35
C GLY A 104 0.24 -0.94 -6.46
N VAL A 105 0.73 -1.21 -7.68
CA VAL A 105 -0.10 -1.68 -8.80
C VAL A 105 -0.68 -3.07 -8.50
N ILE A 106 0.12 -4.01 -8.00
CA ILE A 106 -0.38 -5.34 -7.61
C ILE A 106 -1.44 -5.23 -6.52
N ALA A 107 -1.21 -4.41 -5.50
CA ALA A 107 -2.16 -4.16 -4.43
C ALA A 107 -3.48 -3.59 -4.98
N HIS A 108 -3.41 -2.67 -5.94
CA HIS A 108 -4.60 -2.11 -6.59
C HIS A 108 -5.40 -3.17 -7.34
N ILE A 109 -4.75 -3.99 -8.16
CA ILE A 109 -5.39 -5.08 -8.91
C ILE A 109 -6.07 -6.07 -7.95
N GLN A 110 -5.40 -6.43 -6.85
CA GLN A 110 -5.96 -7.37 -5.87
C GLN A 110 -7.12 -6.75 -5.08
N ALA A 111 -7.05 -5.46 -4.79
CA ALA A 111 -8.12 -4.72 -4.15
C ALA A 111 -9.37 -4.63 -5.04
N GLU A 112 -9.20 -4.47 -6.36
CA GLU A 112 -10.28 -4.49 -7.35
C GLU A 112 -10.91 -5.87 -7.48
N ASN A 113 -10.10 -6.92 -7.63
CA ASN A 113 -10.58 -8.31 -7.67
C ASN A 113 -11.38 -8.68 -6.42
N ALA A 114 -10.99 -8.18 -5.24
CA ALA A 114 -11.72 -8.39 -4.00
C ALA A 114 -13.08 -7.66 -3.98
N ALA A 115 -13.13 -6.44 -4.53
CA ALA A 115 -14.36 -5.66 -4.65
C ALA A 115 -15.37 -6.33 -5.58
N GLU A 116 -14.93 -6.82 -6.75
CA GLU A 116 -15.78 -7.49 -7.72
C GLU A 116 -16.39 -8.79 -7.15
N LYS A 117 -15.58 -9.57 -6.43
CA LYS A 117 -16.04 -10.79 -5.74
C LYS A 117 -17.09 -10.48 -4.67
N ALA A 118 -16.89 -9.43 -3.88
CA ALA A 118 -17.85 -9.02 -2.86
C ALA A 118 -19.16 -8.49 -3.48
N SER A 119 -19.06 -7.73 -4.57
CA SER A 119 -20.21 -7.18 -5.28
C SER A 119 -21.07 -8.28 -5.90
N SER A 120 -20.45 -9.24 -6.58
CA SER A 120 -21.15 -10.39 -7.18
C SER A 120 -21.81 -11.29 -6.14
N ALA A 121 -21.16 -11.53 -4.99
CA ALA A 121 -21.75 -12.29 -3.89
C ALA A 121 -22.99 -11.58 -3.29
N SER A 122 -22.98 -10.24 -3.22
CA SER A 122 -24.14 -9.47 -2.73
C SER A 122 -25.31 -9.43 -3.71
N ALA A 123 -25.07 -9.69 -5.00
CA ALA A 123 -26.09 -9.70 -6.04
C ALA A 123 -26.82 -11.06 -6.18
N GLN A 124 -26.27 -12.14 -5.62
CA GLN A 124 -26.96 -13.44 -5.61
C GLN A 124 -28.06 -13.46 -4.54
N PRO A 125 -29.32 -13.80 -4.89
CA PRO A 125 -30.36 -13.96 -3.90
C PRO A 125 -29.98 -15.10 -2.95
N LEU A 126 -30.16 -14.88 -1.65
CA LEU A 126 -30.00 -15.92 -0.63
C LEU A 126 -30.89 -17.11 -1.00
N THR A 127 -30.31 -18.15 -1.60
CA THR A 127 -31.01 -19.41 -1.75
C THR A 127 -31.15 -19.99 -0.35
N ALA A 128 -32.34 -19.83 0.21
CA ALA A 128 -32.73 -20.41 1.48
C ALA A 128 -32.43 -21.92 1.44
N LYS A 129 -31.60 -22.37 2.37
CA LYS A 129 -31.53 -23.78 2.75
C LYS A 129 -32.66 -24.10 3.72
#